data_AF-A0AAD1G3H5-F1
#
_entry.id   AF-A0AAD1G3H5-F1
#
_cell.length_a   1.000
_cell.length_b   1.000
_cell.length_c   1.000
_cell.angle_alpha   90.00
_cell.angle_beta   90.00
_cell.angle_gamma   90.00
#
_symmetry.space_group_name_H-M   'P 1'
#
loop_
_entity.id
_entity.type
_entity.pdbx_description
1 polymer ?
#
loop_
_entity_poly.entity_id
_entity_poly.type
_entity_poly.pdbx_seq_one_letter_code
_entity_poly.pdbx_strand_id
1 'polypeptide(L)'
;MHSLKNEDNKKLYDIIDGQQRTTTIFILLHVLANKQNEEDKRETRKYLYQKGELKLEVAPQNQSFFKTLLEAAEKGNISHCEKDADTEGKQNLFEVLKAILDKVSKLSEEEANERLEALLEMVLMRLEEPDPGRAIRTFQSVNDRGVPLLLLDKLKSLLIYYSNTFCDGKRGLDQFINDHFGEIFKIFAKIKKSDHISSVGGSDEGDIFRYHAGSQRFDGIEFLGHYKASTDNTYEKLKDELKEIKKSELENFIQSYVSDLKNFYQAFLDLLSEIDANPTTFKVMLINGINPRFFQFAHPPENQQPTRR
;
A
#
# COMPACT_ATOMS: atom_id res chain seq x y z
N MET A 1 -17.75 -1.39 -2.11
CA MET A 1 -16.87 -0.22 -1.94
C MET A 1 -17.16 0.39 -0.59
N HIS A 2 -16.13 0.59 0.24
CA HIS A 2 -16.27 1.32 1.50
C HIS A 2 -15.86 2.77 1.29
N SER A 3 -16.67 3.70 1.81
CA SER A 3 -16.39 5.13 1.69
C SER A 3 -16.63 5.88 3.00
N LEU A 4 -15.76 6.83 3.31
CA LEU A 4 -15.91 7.80 4.39
C LEU A 4 -16.25 9.17 3.81
N LYS A 5 -17.01 10.00 4.54
CA LYS A 5 -17.14 11.42 4.16
C LYS A 5 -15.79 12.08 4.35
N ASN A 6 -15.32 12.78 3.33
CA ASN A 6 -14.08 13.53 3.45
C ASN A 6 -14.29 14.66 4.46
N GLU A 7 -13.36 14.76 5.41
CA GLU A 7 -13.49 15.67 6.55
C GLU A 7 -13.23 17.13 6.16
N ASP A 8 -12.38 17.37 5.17
CA ASP A 8 -12.03 18.70 4.68
C ASP A 8 -13.04 19.23 3.65
N ASN A 9 -13.61 18.33 2.84
CA ASN A 9 -14.62 18.65 1.85
C ASN A 9 -15.79 17.66 1.91
N LYS A 10 -16.86 18.06 2.62
CA LYS A 10 -18.08 17.23 2.81
C LYS A 10 -18.83 16.85 1.52
N LYS A 11 -18.42 17.37 0.36
CA LYS A 11 -18.95 16.96 -0.96
C LYS A 11 -18.20 15.78 -1.56
N LEU A 12 -17.04 15.42 -1.00
CA LEU A 12 -16.21 14.30 -1.43
C LEU A 12 -16.34 13.13 -0.46
N TYR A 13 -16.01 11.95 -0.98
CA TYR A 13 -15.95 10.73 -0.20
C TYR A 13 -14.61 10.06 -0.44
N ASP A 14 -13.93 9.72 0.65
CA ASP A 14 -12.69 8.98 0.61
C ASP A 14 -13.01 7.49 0.44
N ILE A 15 -12.48 6.89 -0.62
CA ILE A 15 -12.64 5.45 -0.87
C ILE A 15 -11.62 4.72 -0.02
N ILE A 16 -12.10 3.96 0.97
CA ILE A 16 -11.25 3.19 1.89
C ILE A 16 -10.94 1.81 1.32
N ASP A 17 -11.89 1.24 0.59
CA ASP A 17 -11.76 -0.06 -0.05
C ASP A 17 -12.31 -0.06 -1.46
N GLY A 18 -11.61 -0.78 -2.33
CA GLY A 18 -11.90 -0.85 -3.76
C GLY A 18 -11.22 0.25 -4.56
N GLN A 19 -10.25 0.99 -4.00
CA GLN A 19 -9.52 2.05 -4.70
C GLN A 19 -9.00 1.59 -6.07
N GLN A 20 -8.32 0.45 -6.11
CA GLN A 20 -7.81 -0.13 -7.37
C GLN A 20 -8.95 -0.49 -8.34
N ARG A 21 -10.00 -1.17 -7.86
CA ARG A 21 -11.14 -1.58 -8.70
C ARG A 21 -11.90 -0.39 -9.27
N THR A 22 -12.18 0.61 -8.44
CA THR A 22 -12.85 1.85 -8.86
C THR A 22 -11.99 2.62 -9.86
N THR A 23 -10.68 2.70 -9.65
CA THR A 23 -9.76 3.36 -10.58
C THR A 23 -9.74 2.65 -11.94
N THR A 24 -9.66 1.32 -11.96
CA THR A 24 -9.70 0.54 -13.20
C THR A 24 -11.03 0.69 -13.94
N ILE A 25 -12.16 0.64 -13.22
CA ILE A 25 -13.49 0.86 -13.81
C ILE A 25 -13.58 2.27 -14.40
N PHE A 26 -13.05 3.27 -13.70
CA PHE A 26 -13.05 4.65 -14.17
C PHE A 26 -12.22 4.83 -15.45
N ILE A 27 -11.03 4.22 -15.50
CA ILE A 27 -10.18 4.22 -16.71
C ILE A 27 -10.89 3.52 -17.87
N LEU A 28 -11.50 2.35 -17.62
CA LEU A 28 -12.24 1.60 -18.63
C LEU A 28 -13.41 2.42 -19.19
N LEU A 29 -14.19 3.06 -18.31
CA LEU A 29 -15.29 3.94 -18.68
C LEU A 29 -14.80 5.09 -19.56
N HIS A 30 -13.68 5.73 -19.19
CA HIS A 30 -13.08 6.82 -19.95
C HIS A 30 -12.65 6.38 -21.36
N VAL A 31 -11.95 5.25 -21.47
CA VAL A 31 -11.45 4.74 -22.76
C VAL A 31 -12.61 4.29 -23.67
N LEU A 32 -13.62 3.61 -23.14
CA LEU A 32 -14.81 3.20 -23.91
C LEU A 32 -15.60 4.43 -24.38
N ALA A 33 -15.79 5.44 -23.52
CA ALA A 33 -16.49 6.67 -23.88
C ALA A 33 -15.80 7.43 -25.04
N ASN A 34 -14.49 7.31 -25.18
CA ASN A 34 -13.74 7.96 -26.26
C ASN A 34 -13.89 7.28 -27.63
N LYS A 35 -14.40 6.04 -27.69
CA LYS A 35 -14.70 5.33 -28.94
C LYS A 35 -16.07 5.71 -29.51
N GLN A 36 -16.95 6.32 -28.72
CA GLN A 36 -18.29 6.72 -29.16
C GLN A 36 -18.24 7.93 -30.09
N ASN A 37 -19.29 8.10 -30.89
CA ASN A 37 -19.59 9.37 -31.54
C ASN A 37 -19.69 10.54 -30.53
N GLU A 38 -19.54 11.77 -31.04
CA GLU A 38 -19.45 12.97 -30.19
C GLU A 38 -20.74 13.29 -29.41
N GLU A 39 -21.91 12.86 -29.88
CA GLU A 39 -23.17 13.07 -29.17
C GLU A 39 -23.26 12.19 -27.92
N ASP A 40 -23.06 10.88 -28.08
CA ASP A 40 -23.11 9.90 -26.99
C ASP A 40 -21.98 10.12 -25.99
N LYS A 41 -20.78 10.43 -26.51
CA LYS A 41 -19.60 10.77 -25.69
C LYS A 41 -19.88 11.96 -24.77
N ARG A 42 -20.65 12.96 -25.21
CA ARG A 42 -21.03 14.12 -24.37
C ARG A 42 -21.91 13.69 -23.21
N GLU A 43 -22.81 12.74 -23.42
CA GLU A 43 -23.66 12.19 -22.36
C GLU A 43 -22.83 11.38 -21.36
N THR A 44 -21.99 10.47 -21.85
CA THR A 44 -21.14 9.61 -21.02
C THR A 44 -20.11 10.41 -20.21
N ARG A 45 -19.60 11.54 -20.75
CA ARG A 45 -18.70 12.44 -20.03
C ARG A 45 -19.29 12.99 -18.73
N LYS A 46 -20.62 13.02 -18.56
CA LYS A 46 -21.26 13.42 -17.29
C LYS A 46 -20.95 12.47 -16.14
N TYR A 47 -20.59 11.22 -16.42
CA TYR A 47 -20.16 10.27 -15.38
C TYR A 47 -18.71 10.47 -14.96
N LEU A 48 -17.86 10.92 -15.88
CA LEU A 48 -16.42 11.09 -15.68
C LEU A 48 -16.07 12.46 -15.09
N TYR A 49 -16.81 13.50 -15.47
CA TYR A 49 -16.49 14.88 -15.15
C TYR A 49 -17.63 15.59 -14.39
N GLN A 50 -17.25 16.51 -13.50
CA GLN A 50 -18.16 17.46 -12.85
C GLN A 50 -17.54 18.86 -12.92
N LYS A 51 -18.22 19.79 -13.61
CA LYS A 51 -17.73 21.16 -13.83
C LYS A 51 -16.33 21.25 -14.47
N GLY A 52 -16.01 20.30 -15.36
CA GLY A 52 -14.72 20.24 -16.04
C GLY A 52 -13.61 19.50 -15.28
N GLU A 53 -13.84 19.15 -14.01
CA GLU A 53 -12.90 18.36 -13.21
C GLU A 53 -13.29 16.87 -13.21
N LEU A 54 -12.31 15.98 -13.08
CA LEU A 54 -12.56 14.55 -12.92
C LEU A 54 -13.33 14.29 -11.63
N LYS A 55 -14.30 13.37 -11.66
CA LYS A 55 -15.03 12.93 -10.46
C LYS A 55 -14.21 12.00 -9.56
N LEU A 56 -13.14 11.40 -10.08
CA LEU A 56 -12.24 10.53 -9.34
C LEU A 56 -10.91 11.25 -9.08
N GLU A 57 -10.50 11.27 -7.82
CA GLU A 57 -9.17 11.69 -7.39
C GLU A 57 -8.38 10.45 -6.97
N VAL A 58 -7.22 10.24 -7.58
CA VAL A 58 -6.23 9.27 -7.10
C VAL A 58 -5.33 9.94 -6.07
N ALA A 59 -4.41 9.17 -5.47
CA ALA A 59 -3.48 9.70 -4.48
C ALA A 59 -2.78 10.99 -5.00
N PRO A 60 -2.61 12.05 -4.18
CA PRO A 60 -2.16 13.36 -4.62
C PRO A 60 -0.87 13.34 -5.47
N GLN A 61 0.09 12.47 -5.11
CA GLN A 61 1.35 12.29 -5.82
C GLN A 61 1.20 11.76 -7.26
N ASN A 62 0.07 11.10 -7.57
CA ASN A 62 -0.23 10.53 -8.88
C ASN A 62 -1.28 11.34 -9.65
N GLN A 63 -1.96 12.31 -9.02
CA GLN A 63 -3.14 12.97 -9.60
C GLN A 63 -2.82 13.76 -10.87
N SER A 64 -1.69 14.48 -10.89
CA SER A 64 -1.25 15.23 -12.08
C SER A 64 -0.93 14.28 -13.24
N PHE A 65 -0.17 13.22 -12.98
CA PHE A 65 0.15 12.19 -13.97
C PHE A 65 -1.11 11.50 -14.49
N PHE A 66 -2.06 11.18 -13.61
CA PHE A 66 -3.31 10.53 -13.97
C PHE A 66 -4.13 11.38 -14.95
N LYS A 67 -4.27 12.69 -14.68
CA LYS A 67 -4.92 13.63 -15.61
C LYS A 67 -4.25 13.64 -16.97
N THR A 68 -2.92 13.85 -17.01
CA THR A 68 -2.14 13.86 -18.25
C THR A 68 -2.28 12.56 -19.03
N LEU A 69 -2.27 11.41 -18.34
CA LEU A 69 -2.39 10.10 -18.95
C LEU A 69 -3.76 9.90 -19.64
N LEU A 70 -4.85 10.30 -18.98
CA LEU A 70 -6.19 10.24 -19.58
C LEU A 70 -6.30 11.16 -20.80
N GLU A 71 -5.80 12.39 -20.73
CA GLU A 71 -5.78 13.33 -21.86
C GLU A 71 -4.94 12.81 -23.04
N ALA A 72 -3.81 12.17 -22.76
CA ALA A 72 -2.96 11.54 -23.77
C ALA A 72 -3.68 10.38 -24.47
N ALA A 73 -4.47 9.61 -23.71
CA ALA A 73 -5.30 8.54 -24.24
C ALA A 73 -6.41 9.08 -25.17
N GLU A 74 -7.06 10.21 -24.82
CA GLU A 74 -8.05 10.87 -25.70
C GLU A 74 -7.44 11.27 -27.04
N LYS A 75 -6.17 11.68 -27.04
CA LYS A 75 -5.41 12.06 -28.25
C LYS A 75 -4.82 10.86 -29.01
N GLY A 76 -4.97 9.64 -28.50
CA GLY A 76 -4.46 8.41 -29.11
C GLY A 76 -2.94 8.22 -29.04
N ASN A 77 -2.23 8.96 -28.18
CA ASN A 77 -0.77 8.81 -28.04
C ASN A 77 -0.31 8.95 -26.58
N ILE A 78 -0.02 7.81 -25.96
CA ILE A 78 0.46 7.70 -24.58
C ILE A 78 1.98 7.46 -24.46
N SER A 79 2.71 7.40 -25.58
CA SER A 79 4.12 6.99 -25.59
C SER A 79 5.03 7.88 -24.74
N HIS A 80 4.73 9.17 -24.64
CA HIS A 80 5.47 10.10 -23.80
C HIS A 80 5.27 9.85 -22.30
N CYS A 81 4.09 9.36 -21.89
CA CYS A 81 3.76 9.09 -20.50
C CYS A 81 4.55 7.92 -19.90
N GLU A 82 5.04 6.99 -20.72
CA GLU A 82 5.84 5.84 -20.25
C GLU A 82 7.11 6.30 -19.54
N LYS A 83 7.76 7.36 -20.05
CA LYS A 83 8.98 7.93 -19.47
C LYS A 83 8.70 8.69 -18.17
N ASP A 84 7.51 9.26 -18.04
CA ASP A 84 7.09 10.03 -16.88
C ASP A 84 6.54 9.14 -15.74
N ALA A 85 6.40 7.83 -15.99
CA ALA A 85 6.03 6.80 -15.02
C ALA A 85 7.23 6.39 -14.14
N ASP A 86 7.73 7.35 -13.37
CA ASP A 86 8.92 7.25 -12.51
C ASP A 86 8.68 6.54 -11.15
N THR A 87 7.42 6.26 -10.81
CA THR A 87 7.03 5.59 -9.56
C THR A 87 6.15 4.38 -9.86
N GLU A 88 6.15 3.40 -8.97
CA GLU A 88 5.32 2.20 -9.11
C GLU A 88 3.83 2.54 -9.27
N GLY A 89 3.33 3.54 -8.54
CA GLY A 89 1.94 4.00 -8.68
C GLY A 89 1.63 4.52 -10.08
N LYS A 90 2.52 5.34 -10.67
CA LYS A 90 2.37 5.82 -12.05
C LYS A 90 2.54 4.70 -13.08
N GLN A 91 3.47 3.77 -12.86
CA GLN A 91 3.68 2.59 -13.71
C GLN A 91 2.42 1.73 -13.75
N ASN A 92 1.83 1.43 -12.59
CA ASN A 92 0.58 0.68 -12.51
C ASN A 92 -0.58 1.37 -13.25
N LEU A 93 -0.71 2.69 -13.11
CA LEU A 93 -1.72 3.46 -13.86
C LEU A 93 -1.49 3.39 -15.37
N PHE A 94 -0.24 3.55 -15.81
CA PHE A 94 0.15 3.47 -17.22
C PHE A 94 -0.12 2.09 -17.81
N GLU A 95 0.30 1.02 -17.14
CA GLU A 95 0.12 -0.36 -17.59
C GLU A 95 -1.34 -0.75 -17.69
N VAL A 96 -2.16 -0.39 -16.69
CA VAL A 96 -3.61 -0.65 -16.71
C VAL A 96 -4.27 0.07 -17.88
N LEU A 97 -3.97 1.35 -18.09
CA LEU A 97 -4.55 2.12 -19.18
C LEU A 97 -4.10 1.59 -20.55
N LYS A 98 -2.81 1.25 -20.71
CA LYS A 98 -2.26 0.63 -21.92
C LYS A 98 -2.96 -0.70 -22.23
N ALA A 99 -3.09 -1.57 -21.25
CA ALA A 99 -3.78 -2.85 -21.41
C ALA A 99 -5.26 -2.69 -21.77
N ILE A 100 -5.94 -1.67 -21.24
CA ILE A 100 -7.32 -1.33 -21.60
C ILE A 100 -7.38 -0.81 -23.05
N LEU A 101 -6.52 0.12 -23.44
CA LEU A 101 -6.45 0.63 -24.82
C LEU A 101 -6.16 -0.48 -25.83
N ASP A 102 -5.25 -1.40 -25.54
CA ASP A 102 -4.91 -2.54 -26.40
C ASP A 102 -6.10 -3.49 -26.60
N LYS A 103 -7.00 -3.57 -25.62
CA LYS A 103 -8.23 -4.37 -25.72
C LYS A 103 -9.34 -3.61 -26.46
N VAL A 104 -9.56 -2.35 -26.10
CA VAL A 104 -10.65 -1.52 -26.67
C VAL A 104 -10.35 -1.10 -28.11
N SER A 105 -9.09 -0.94 -28.51
CA SER A 105 -8.71 -0.62 -29.89
C SER A 105 -9.17 -1.66 -30.91
N LYS A 106 -9.32 -2.92 -30.48
CA LYS A 106 -9.79 -4.04 -31.29
C LYS A 106 -11.31 -4.09 -31.46
N LEU A 107 -12.05 -3.29 -30.71
CA LEU A 107 -13.52 -3.26 -30.75
C LEU A 107 -14.02 -2.29 -31.82
N SER A 108 -15.14 -2.65 -32.45
CA SER A 108 -15.96 -1.71 -33.22
C SER A 108 -16.61 -0.66 -32.31
N GLU A 109 -17.21 0.38 -32.90
CA GLU A 109 -17.95 1.38 -32.12
C GLU A 109 -19.17 0.74 -31.43
N GLU A 110 -19.88 -0.14 -32.13
CA GLU A 110 -21.03 -0.88 -31.60
C GLU A 110 -20.64 -1.78 -30.43
N GLU A 111 -19.56 -2.57 -30.59
CA GLU A 111 -19.06 -3.43 -29.51
C GLU A 111 -18.60 -2.60 -28.30
N ALA A 112 -17.95 -1.45 -28.52
CA ALA A 112 -17.55 -0.57 -27.43
C ALA A 112 -18.77 0.00 -26.68
N ASN A 113 -19.84 0.36 -27.41
CA ASN A 113 -21.10 0.83 -26.83
C ASN A 113 -21.78 -0.26 -26.00
N GLU A 114 -21.87 -1.50 -26.51
CA GLU A 114 -22.43 -2.63 -25.74
C GLU A 114 -21.67 -2.85 -24.42
N ARG A 115 -20.34 -2.78 -24.45
CA ARG A 115 -19.51 -2.92 -23.24
C ARG A 115 -19.69 -1.76 -22.27
N LEU A 116 -19.88 -0.55 -22.80
CA LEU A 116 -20.14 0.63 -22.01
C LEU A 116 -21.51 0.55 -21.32
N GLU A 117 -22.55 0.15 -22.04
CA GLU A 117 -23.89 -0.07 -21.46
C GLU A 117 -23.84 -1.10 -20.34
N ALA A 118 -23.20 -2.25 -20.58
CA ALA A 118 -23.00 -3.26 -19.54
C ALA A 118 -22.26 -2.71 -18.31
N LEU A 119 -21.28 -1.81 -18.51
CA LEU A 119 -20.55 -1.16 -17.43
C LEU A 119 -21.43 -0.16 -16.65
N LEU A 120 -22.31 0.57 -17.33
CA LEU A 120 -23.25 1.52 -16.72
C LEU A 120 -24.39 0.81 -15.97
N GLU A 121 -24.77 -0.40 -16.39
CA GLU A 121 -25.73 -1.25 -15.71
C GLU A 121 -25.16 -1.96 -14.46
N MET A 122 -23.84 -1.93 -14.26
CA MET A 122 -23.22 -2.56 -13.09
C MET A 122 -23.71 -1.95 -11.78
N VAL A 123 -24.13 -2.83 -10.86
CA VAL A 123 -24.55 -2.43 -9.51
C VAL A 123 -23.34 -2.35 -8.58
N LEU A 124 -23.03 -1.12 -8.14
CA LEU A 124 -22.00 -0.88 -7.12
C LEU A 124 -22.64 -0.82 -5.73
N MET A 125 -22.30 -1.80 -4.89
CA MET A 125 -22.67 -1.76 -3.47
C MET A 125 -21.74 -0.80 -2.72
N ARG A 126 -22.33 0.27 -2.17
CA ARG A 126 -21.64 1.27 -1.36
C ARG A 126 -22.01 1.11 0.10
N LEU A 127 -20.99 0.93 0.93
CA LEU A 127 -21.10 0.92 2.39
C LEU A 127 -20.48 2.22 2.90
N GLU A 128 -21.34 3.17 3.26
CA GLU A 128 -20.94 4.42 3.91
C GLU A 128 -20.94 4.20 5.41
N GLU A 129 -19.77 4.33 6.01
CA GLU A 129 -19.62 4.16 7.45
C GLU A 129 -19.15 5.49 8.05
N PRO A 130 -19.87 6.12 8.99
CA PRO A 130 -19.49 7.44 9.50
C PRO A 130 -18.32 7.41 10.49
N ASP A 131 -17.96 6.22 11.01
CA ASP A 131 -16.85 6.03 11.94
C ASP A 131 -15.69 5.34 11.21
N PRO A 132 -14.51 5.98 11.09
CA PRO A 132 -13.34 5.39 10.43
C PRO A 132 -12.95 4.02 11.02
N GLY A 133 -13.02 3.87 12.34
CA GLY A 133 -12.74 2.61 13.02
C GLY A 133 -13.70 1.47 12.62
N ARG A 134 -15.01 1.75 12.52
CA ARG A 134 -16.02 0.79 12.02
C ARG A 134 -15.85 0.49 10.53
N ALA A 135 -15.45 1.50 9.74
CA ALA A 135 -15.18 1.31 8.32
C ALA A 135 -14.05 0.29 8.13
N ILE A 136 -12.99 0.41 8.92
CA ILE A 136 -11.82 -0.48 8.90
C ILE A 136 -12.16 -1.86 9.45
N ARG A 137 -12.97 -1.97 10.51
CA ARG A 137 -13.47 -3.27 11.01
C ARG A 137 -14.25 -4.03 9.94
N THR A 138 -15.17 -3.34 9.26
CA THR A 138 -15.96 -3.94 8.19
C THR A 138 -15.07 -4.33 7.01
N PHE A 139 -14.10 -3.49 6.64
CA PHE A 139 -13.11 -3.79 5.62
C PHE A 139 -12.28 -5.05 5.94
N GLN A 140 -11.74 -5.16 7.16
CA GLN A 140 -10.99 -6.34 7.59
C GLN A 140 -11.88 -7.59 7.54
N SER A 141 -13.09 -7.52 8.11
CA SER A 141 -14.01 -8.65 8.14
C SER A 141 -14.46 -9.13 6.76
N VAL A 142 -14.62 -8.22 5.79
CA VAL A 142 -14.98 -8.57 4.41
C VAL A 142 -13.77 -9.15 3.66
N ASN A 143 -12.57 -8.65 3.87
CA ASN A 143 -11.36 -9.14 3.21
C ASN A 143 -10.84 -10.48 3.75
N ASP A 144 -11.11 -10.81 5.02
CA ASP A 144 -10.79 -12.13 5.58
C ASP A 144 -11.54 -13.28 4.86
N ARG A 145 -12.54 -12.97 4.02
CA ARG A 145 -13.31 -13.94 3.22
C ARG A 145 -12.91 -13.99 1.74
N GLY A 146 -11.96 -13.14 1.29
CA GLY A 146 -11.58 -12.97 -0.12
C GLY A 146 -10.12 -13.34 -0.42
N VAL A 147 -9.53 -12.76 -1.48
CA VAL A 147 -8.08 -12.85 -1.75
C VAL A 147 -7.35 -12.24 -0.55
N PRO A 148 -6.39 -12.95 0.08
CA PRO A 148 -5.72 -12.45 1.28
C PRO A 148 -5.03 -11.12 1.00
N LEU A 149 -5.25 -10.14 1.87
CA LEU A 149 -4.43 -8.93 1.91
C LEU A 149 -2.95 -9.28 2.08
N LEU A 150 -2.07 -8.50 1.46
CA LEU A 150 -0.64 -8.55 1.71
C LEU A 150 -0.37 -8.25 3.20
N LEU A 151 0.76 -8.71 3.71
CA LEU A 151 1.03 -8.65 5.15
C LEU A 151 1.17 -7.21 5.65
N LEU A 152 1.86 -6.36 4.88
CA LEU A 152 2.01 -4.95 5.22
C LEU A 152 0.66 -4.22 5.25
N ASP A 153 -0.26 -4.58 4.34
CA ASP A 153 -1.63 -4.04 4.35
C ASP A 153 -2.41 -4.50 5.59
N LYS A 154 -2.26 -5.77 5.98
CA LYS A 154 -2.85 -6.32 7.21
C LYS A 154 -2.33 -5.59 8.45
N LEU A 155 -1.01 -5.43 8.55
CA LEU A 155 -0.33 -4.74 9.66
C LEU A 155 -0.77 -3.27 9.75
N LYS A 156 -0.77 -2.56 8.63
CA LYS A 156 -1.24 -1.17 8.57
C LYS A 156 -2.67 -1.06 9.07
N SER A 157 -3.56 -1.90 8.54
CA SER A 157 -4.98 -1.89 8.91
C SER A 157 -5.20 -2.19 10.39
N LEU A 158 -4.42 -3.13 10.95
CA LEU A 158 -4.46 -3.47 12.38
C LEU A 158 -4.09 -2.27 13.25
N LEU A 159 -3.00 -1.58 12.93
CA LEU A 159 -2.51 -0.45 13.73
C LEU A 159 -3.46 0.74 13.66
N ILE A 160 -4.01 1.04 12.47
CA ILE A 160 -5.04 2.09 12.32
C ILE A 160 -6.30 1.71 13.13
N TYR A 161 -6.68 0.43 13.18
CA TYR A 161 -7.80 -0.02 14.01
C TYR A 161 -7.57 0.26 15.50
N TYR A 162 -6.39 -0.06 16.02
CA TYR A 162 -6.06 0.20 17.43
C TYR A 162 -5.96 1.69 17.74
N SER A 163 -5.40 2.48 16.82
CA SER A 163 -5.38 3.94 16.89
C SER A 163 -6.81 4.52 17.00
N ASN A 164 -7.70 4.15 16.09
CA ASN A 164 -9.09 4.66 16.08
C ASN A 164 -9.90 4.20 17.30
N THR A 165 -9.75 2.94 17.71
CA THR A 165 -10.61 2.36 18.74
C THR A 165 -10.17 2.73 20.16
N PHE A 166 -8.86 2.89 20.39
CA PHE A 166 -8.30 3.00 21.73
C PHE A 166 -7.45 4.26 21.96
N CYS A 167 -7.11 5.04 20.93
CA CYS A 167 -6.39 6.32 21.07
C CYS A 167 -7.29 7.53 20.75
N ASP A 168 -8.61 7.34 20.89
CA ASP A 168 -9.67 8.34 20.65
C ASP A 168 -9.59 9.01 19.27
N GLY A 169 -9.10 8.29 18.25
CA GLY A 169 -9.09 8.74 16.85
C GLY A 169 -8.35 10.06 16.62
N LYS A 170 -7.34 10.39 17.45
CA LYS A 170 -6.53 11.59 17.23
C LYS A 170 -5.91 11.49 15.83
N ARG A 171 -6.37 12.35 14.90
CA ARG A 171 -5.93 12.42 13.49
C ARG A 171 -4.41 12.33 13.30
N GLY A 172 -3.63 12.78 14.28
CA GLY A 172 -2.17 12.69 14.25
C GLY A 172 -1.62 11.27 14.16
N LEU A 173 -2.19 10.30 14.88
CA LEU A 173 -1.66 8.93 14.89
C LEU A 173 -1.99 8.18 13.59
N ASP A 174 -3.20 8.33 13.07
CA ASP A 174 -3.60 7.72 11.79
C ASP A 174 -2.78 8.28 10.62
N GLN A 175 -2.60 9.60 10.58
CA GLN A 175 -1.74 10.23 9.57
C GLN A 175 -0.30 9.75 9.70
N PHE A 176 0.22 9.69 10.92
CA PHE A 176 1.57 9.18 11.20
C PHE A 176 1.76 7.74 10.70
N ILE A 177 0.81 6.85 10.99
CA ILE A 177 0.84 5.46 10.50
C ILE A 177 0.78 5.46 8.97
N ASN A 178 -0.12 6.23 8.36
CA ASN A 178 -0.24 6.30 6.90
C ASN A 178 1.05 6.77 6.21
N ASP A 179 1.69 7.80 6.73
CA ASP A 179 2.93 8.37 6.19
C ASP A 179 4.09 7.36 6.29
N HIS A 180 4.27 6.75 7.48
CA HIS A 180 5.33 5.77 7.71
C HIS A 180 5.14 4.51 6.86
N PHE A 181 3.92 3.98 6.77
CA PHE A 181 3.65 2.86 5.87
C PHE A 181 3.83 3.25 4.40
N GLY A 182 3.50 4.49 4.01
CA GLY A 182 3.81 5.01 2.69
C GLY A 182 5.30 4.97 2.35
N GLU A 183 6.17 5.25 3.33
CA GLU A 183 7.62 5.07 3.19
C GLU A 183 8.03 3.58 3.16
N ILE A 184 7.48 2.75 4.05
CA ILE A 184 7.75 1.30 4.08
C ILE A 184 7.42 0.67 2.72
N PHE A 185 6.29 0.99 2.11
CA PHE A 185 5.92 0.47 0.78
C PHE A 185 6.94 0.89 -0.29
N LYS A 186 7.39 2.15 -0.29
CA LYS A 186 8.43 2.63 -1.21
C LYS A 186 9.76 1.91 -1.01
N ILE A 187 10.15 1.67 0.24
CA ILE A 187 11.37 0.93 0.57
C ILE A 187 11.25 -0.52 0.12
N PHE A 188 10.12 -1.17 0.40
CA PHE A 188 9.87 -2.55 0.01
C PHE A 188 9.86 -2.74 -1.51
N ALA A 189 9.29 -1.79 -2.26
CA ALA A 189 9.36 -1.79 -3.72
C ALA A 189 10.81 -1.72 -4.25
N LYS A 190 11.72 -1.05 -3.54
CA LYS A 190 13.16 -1.04 -3.88
C LYS A 190 13.83 -2.37 -3.49
N ILE A 191 13.52 -2.91 -2.31
CA ILE A 191 14.04 -4.21 -1.86
C ILE A 191 13.72 -5.32 -2.88
N LYS A 192 12.48 -5.35 -3.39
CA LYS A 192 12.05 -6.31 -4.42
C LYS A 192 12.83 -6.21 -5.74
N LYS A 193 13.48 -5.07 -6.00
CA LYS A 193 14.27 -4.82 -7.21
C LYS A 193 15.78 -5.07 -7.02
N SER A 194 16.25 -5.39 -5.80
CA SER A 194 17.66 -5.73 -5.56
C SER A 194 18.02 -7.08 -6.19
N ASP A 195 19.19 -7.13 -6.82
CA ASP A 195 19.64 -8.29 -7.59
C ASP A 195 19.97 -9.51 -6.70
N HIS A 196 20.37 -9.26 -5.44
CA HIS A 196 20.89 -10.31 -4.56
C HIS A 196 19.92 -10.74 -3.46
N ILE A 197 18.75 -10.11 -3.32
CA ILE A 197 17.80 -10.43 -2.23
C ILE A 197 17.45 -11.93 -2.16
N SER A 198 17.18 -12.56 -3.30
CA SER A 198 16.84 -13.99 -3.38
C SER A 198 17.99 -14.93 -2.99
N SER A 199 19.23 -14.43 -3.01
CA SER A 199 20.44 -15.18 -2.68
C SER A 199 20.84 -15.05 -1.21
N VAL A 200 20.47 -13.96 -0.55
CA VAL A 200 20.92 -13.64 0.81
C VAL A 200 19.80 -13.68 1.85
N GLY A 201 18.53 -13.68 1.44
CA GLY A 201 17.41 -13.73 2.37
C GLY A 201 16.06 -13.94 1.70
N GLY A 202 15.03 -13.77 2.51
CA GLY A 202 13.66 -13.75 2.05
C GLY A 202 13.30 -12.45 1.34
N SER A 203 12.63 -12.55 0.19
CA SER A 203 12.20 -11.40 -0.63
C SER A 203 10.74 -11.01 -0.41
N ASP A 204 10.00 -11.80 0.38
CA ASP A 204 8.60 -11.54 0.67
C ASP A 204 8.42 -10.71 1.95
N GLU A 205 7.24 -10.09 2.08
CA GLU A 205 6.91 -9.25 3.24
C GLU A 205 6.96 -10.02 4.55
N GLY A 206 6.60 -11.32 4.51
CA GLY A 206 6.59 -12.19 5.67
C GLY A 206 7.99 -12.40 6.23
N ASP A 207 8.97 -12.62 5.38
CA ASP A 207 10.34 -12.86 5.79
C ASP A 207 10.92 -11.63 6.50
N ILE A 208 10.77 -10.45 5.89
CA ILE A 208 11.26 -9.19 6.45
C ILE A 208 10.52 -8.86 7.76
N PHE A 209 9.21 -9.06 7.81
CA PHE A 209 8.42 -8.91 9.04
C PHE A 209 8.90 -9.83 10.16
N ARG A 210 9.22 -11.10 9.85
CA ARG A 210 9.75 -12.05 10.84
C ARG A 210 11.17 -11.69 11.29
N TYR A 211 11.98 -11.10 10.42
CA TYR A 211 13.30 -10.58 10.80
C TYR A 211 13.16 -9.39 11.75
N HIS A 212 12.26 -8.44 11.44
CA HIS A 212 11.93 -7.32 12.34
C HIS A 212 11.50 -7.85 13.70
N ALA A 213 10.49 -8.72 13.71
CA ALA A 213 9.96 -9.38 14.89
C ALA A 213 11.01 -10.11 15.74
N GLY A 214 11.95 -10.81 15.10
CA GLY A 214 12.95 -11.61 15.79
C GLY A 214 14.21 -10.84 16.21
N SER A 215 14.40 -9.60 15.75
CA SER A 215 15.61 -8.81 15.97
C SER A 215 15.51 -7.84 17.15
N GLN A 216 14.29 -7.47 17.55
CA GLN A 216 14.05 -6.43 18.55
C GLN A 216 13.67 -6.97 19.92
N ARG A 217 14.19 -6.34 20.96
CA ARG A 217 13.65 -6.40 22.32
C ARG A 217 12.96 -5.06 22.57
N PHE A 218 11.67 -4.96 22.24
CA PHE A 218 10.90 -3.78 22.62
C PHE A 218 10.73 -3.79 24.14
N ASP A 219 11.03 -2.66 24.81
CA ASP A 219 10.80 -2.50 26.24
C ASP A 219 9.33 -2.76 26.58
N GLY A 220 9.05 -3.90 27.23
CA GLY A 220 7.71 -4.26 27.72
C GLY A 220 6.99 -5.36 26.93
N ILE A 221 7.51 -5.81 25.79
CA ILE A 221 6.96 -6.96 25.05
C ILE A 221 8.07 -7.98 24.85
N GLU A 222 7.87 -9.20 25.37
CA GLU A 222 8.76 -10.33 25.14
C GLU A 222 8.56 -10.84 23.69
N PHE A 223 8.88 -10.02 22.68
CA PHE A 223 8.49 -10.30 21.31
C PHE A 223 9.33 -11.42 20.66
N LEU A 224 8.56 -12.43 20.23
CA LEU A 224 8.75 -13.45 19.19
C LEU A 224 9.97 -14.36 19.17
N GLY A 225 9.79 -15.42 19.98
CA GLY A 225 10.20 -16.79 19.74
C GLY A 225 10.53 -17.15 18.29
N HIS A 226 11.78 -17.61 18.13
CA HIS A 226 12.35 -18.42 17.07
C HIS A 226 11.98 -18.00 15.64
N TYR A 227 13.00 -17.66 14.84
CA TYR A 227 12.96 -17.46 13.37
C TYR A 227 12.16 -18.50 12.54
N LYS A 228 11.77 -19.64 13.17
CA LYS A 228 10.94 -20.72 12.62
C LYS A 228 9.42 -20.52 12.79
N ALA A 229 8.96 -19.51 13.52
CA ALA A 229 7.52 -19.22 13.60
C ALA A 229 7.00 -18.83 12.21
N SER A 230 5.79 -19.25 11.84
CA SER A 230 5.17 -18.81 10.60
C SER A 230 4.82 -17.31 10.67
N THR A 231 4.67 -16.67 9.50
CA THR A 231 4.21 -15.28 9.40
C THR A 231 2.87 -15.08 10.13
N ASP A 232 1.93 -16.02 9.97
CA ASP A 232 0.63 -15.94 10.62
C ASP A 232 0.74 -16.00 12.15
N ASN A 233 1.57 -16.90 12.69
CA ASN A 233 1.77 -16.98 14.14
C ASN A 233 2.45 -15.72 14.70
N THR A 234 3.38 -15.15 13.92
CA THR A 234 4.06 -13.88 14.25
C THR A 234 3.04 -12.73 14.30
N TYR A 235 2.14 -12.68 13.34
CA TYR A 235 1.08 -11.68 13.25
C TYR A 235 0.02 -11.84 14.35
N GLU A 236 -0.46 -13.06 14.63
CA GLU A 236 -1.44 -13.31 15.69
C GLU A 236 -0.89 -12.98 17.08
N LYS A 237 0.39 -13.26 17.33
CA LYS A 237 1.02 -12.84 18.58
C LYS A 237 1.13 -11.31 18.71
N LEU A 238 1.46 -10.58 17.64
CA LEU A 238 1.40 -9.10 17.67
C LEU A 238 0.00 -8.60 18.02
N LYS A 239 -1.05 -9.24 17.47
CA LYS A 239 -2.43 -8.90 17.83
C LYS A 239 -2.73 -9.14 19.29
N ASP A 240 -2.25 -10.25 19.86
CA ASP A 240 -2.46 -10.59 21.27
C ASP A 240 -1.73 -9.61 22.19
N GLU A 241 -0.47 -9.28 21.90
CA GLU A 241 0.28 -8.27 22.65
C GLU A 241 -0.39 -6.89 22.62
N LEU A 242 -0.88 -6.46 21.45
CA LEU A 242 -1.63 -5.19 21.32
C LEU A 242 -2.88 -5.13 22.21
N LYS A 243 -3.48 -6.27 22.59
CA LYS A 243 -4.64 -6.31 23.52
C LYS A 243 -4.24 -6.10 24.97
N GLU A 244 -3.03 -6.53 25.34
CA GLU A 244 -2.52 -6.48 26.72
C GLU A 244 -1.93 -5.11 27.08
N ILE A 245 -1.54 -4.31 26.08
CA ILE A 245 -1.01 -2.95 26.28
C ILE A 245 -2.09 -2.04 26.86
N LYS A 246 -1.75 -1.33 27.94
CA LYS A 246 -2.67 -0.38 28.57
C LYS A 246 -3.05 0.74 27.60
N LYS A 247 -4.32 1.17 27.62
CA LYS A 247 -4.84 2.27 26.80
C LYS A 247 -3.96 3.54 26.86
N SER A 248 -3.39 3.85 28.03
CA SER A 248 -2.51 5.00 28.24
C SER A 248 -1.13 4.90 27.58
N GLU A 249 -0.65 3.69 27.29
CA GLU A 249 0.67 3.41 26.73
C GLU A 249 0.60 3.05 25.24
N LEU A 250 -0.59 2.68 24.75
CA LEU A 250 -0.83 2.20 23.39
C LEU A 250 -0.45 3.22 22.31
N GLU A 251 -0.74 4.51 22.50
CA GLU A 251 -0.36 5.57 21.55
C GLU A 251 1.17 5.59 21.34
N ASN A 252 1.93 5.63 22.43
CA ASN A 252 3.40 5.63 22.41
C ASN A 252 3.95 4.33 21.82
N PHE A 253 3.33 3.19 22.16
CA PHE A 253 3.71 1.91 21.61
C PHE A 253 3.55 1.88 20.09
N ILE A 254 2.39 2.27 19.57
CA ILE A 254 2.13 2.27 18.11
C ILE A 254 3.12 3.19 17.40
N GLN A 255 3.37 4.39 17.94
CA GLN A 255 4.36 5.30 17.35
C GLN A 255 5.76 4.68 17.31
N SER A 256 6.23 4.14 18.44
CA SER A 256 7.53 3.49 18.54
C SER A 256 7.65 2.29 17.60
N TYR A 257 6.62 1.44 17.55
CA TYR A 257 6.59 0.25 16.70
C TYR A 257 6.65 0.61 15.22
N VAL A 258 5.86 1.59 14.77
CA VAL A 258 5.79 2.00 13.37
C VAL A 258 7.08 2.69 12.92
N SER A 259 7.67 3.55 13.76
CA SER A 259 8.97 4.16 13.46
C SER A 259 10.08 3.11 13.37
N ASP A 260 10.13 2.17 14.30
CA ASP A 260 11.13 1.12 14.29
C ASP A 260 10.97 0.18 13.08
N LEU A 261 9.74 -0.23 12.75
CA LEU A 261 9.46 -1.02 11.55
C LEU A 261 9.97 -0.31 10.29
N LYS A 262 9.75 1.00 10.18
CA LYS A 262 10.28 1.80 9.05
C LYS A 262 11.81 1.78 9.02
N ASN A 263 12.45 2.06 10.17
CA ASN A 263 13.90 2.09 10.28
C ASN A 263 14.51 0.73 9.94
N PHE A 264 13.88 -0.35 10.37
CA PHE A 264 14.27 -1.71 10.04
C PHE A 264 14.24 -1.96 8.52
N TYR A 265 13.14 -1.60 7.85
CA TYR A 265 13.03 -1.73 6.40
C TYR A 265 14.11 -0.91 5.68
N GLN A 266 14.40 0.30 6.16
CA GLN A 266 15.47 1.14 5.61
C GLN A 266 16.85 0.49 5.80
N ALA A 267 17.17 0.04 7.01
CA ALA A 267 18.43 -0.64 7.30
C ALA A 267 18.60 -1.93 6.47
N PHE A 268 17.50 -2.65 6.24
CA PHE A 268 17.50 -3.83 5.38
C PHE A 268 17.81 -3.47 3.92
N LEU A 269 17.21 -2.39 3.38
CA LEU A 269 17.53 -1.89 2.05
C LEU A 269 18.99 -1.41 1.94
N ASP A 270 19.49 -0.74 2.97
CA ASP A 270 20.87 -0.25 3.01
C ASP A 270 21.86 -1.43 3.01
N LEU A 271 21.57 -2.50 3.76
CA LEU A 271 22.35 -3.73 3.74
C LEU A 271 22.36 -4.38 2.35
N LEU A 272 21.21 -4.47 1.68
CA LEU A 272 21.17 -5.00 0.31
C LEU A 272 21.98 -4.16 -0.67
N SER A 273 21.91 -2.83 -0.52
CA SER A 273 22.70 -1.91 -1.35
C SER A 273 24.21 -2.10 -1.12
N GLU A 274 24.62 -2.38 0.12
CA GLU A 274 26.02 -2.71 0.44
C GLU A 274 26.44 -4.06 -0.15
N ILE A 275 25.55 -5.07 -0.07
CA ILE A 275 25.77 -6.39 -0.65
C ILE A 275 25.97 -6.28 -2.17
N ASP A 276 25.13 -5.50 -2.84
CA ASP A 276 25.20 -5.26 -4.29
C ASP A 276 26.50 -4.52 -4.70
N ALA A 277 27.04 -3.67 -3.82
CA ALA A 277 28.26 -2.90 -4.08
C ALA A 277 29.56 -3.58 -3.63
N ASN A 278 29.53 -4.51 -2.67
CA ASN A 278 30.71 -5.08 -2.03
C ASN A 278 30.76 -6.61 -2.13
N PRO A 279 31.64 -7.17 -2.98
CA PRO A 279 31.80 -8.62 -3.14
C PRO A 279 32.15 -9.37 -1.85
N THR A 280 32.80 -8.72 -0.89
CA THR A 280 33.14 -9.33 0.40
C THR A 280 31.90 -9.44 1.27
N THR A 281 31.12 -8.35 1.38
CA THR A 281 29.84 -8.35 2.10
C THR A 281 28.88 -9.36 1.48
N PHE A 282 28.78 -9.43 0.15
CA PHE A 282 27.99 -10.46 -0.54
C PHE A 282 28.42 -11.88 -0.17
N LYS A 283 29.72 -12.20 -0.21
CA LYS A 283 30.21 -13.55 0.17
C LYS A 283 29.89 -13.90 1.62
N VAL A 284 30.03 -12.95 2.55
CA VAL A 284 29.70 -13.15 3.96
C VAL A 284 28.19 -13.42 4.12
N MET A 285 27.36 -12.65 3.42
CA MET A 285 25.89 -12.76 3.49
C MET A 285 25.35 -14.00 2.78
N LEU A 286 26.01 -14.46 1.72
CA LEU A 286 25.69 -15.73 1.05
C LEU A 286 25.87 -16.93 1.99
N ILE A 287 26.87 -16.89 2.88
CA ILE A 287 27.16 -17.97 3.83
C ILE A 287 26.24 -17.90 5.05
N ASN A 288 26.07 -16.70 5.62
CA ASN A 288 25.34 -16.53 6.88
C ASN A 288 23.82 -16.38 6.68
N GLY A 289 23.40 -15.89 5.52
CA GLY A 289 22.05 -15.40 5.27
C GLY A 289 21.71 -14.18 6.13
N ILE A 290 20.63 -13.48 5.79
CA ILE A 290 20.05 -12.48 6.67
C ILE A 290 19.29 -13.20 7.77
N ASN A 291 19.84 -13.17 9.00
CA ASN A 291 19.29 -13.88 10.15
C ASN A 291 19.13 -12.93 11.34
N PRO A 292 17.93 -12.80 11.92
CA PRO A 292 17.66 -11.88 13.03
C PRO A 292 18.49 -12.14 14.29
N ARG A 293 19.11 -13.32 14.42
CA ARG A 293 20.06 -13.61 15.51
C ARG A 293 21.39 -12.87 15.41
N PHE A 294 21.80 -12.47 14.20
CA PHE A 294 23.10 -11.86 13.94
C PHE A 294 23.01 -10.36 13.68
N PHE A 295 21.80 -9.85 13.43
CA PHE A 295 21.60 -8.47 13.05
C PHE A 295 20.61 -7.78 13.97
N GLN A 296 21.14 -6.93 14.86
CA GLN A 296 20.35 -5.88 15.51
C GLN A 296 20.27 -4.71 14.53
N PHE A 297 19.17 -4.63 13.80
CA PHE A 297 18.98 -3.66 12.73
C PHE A 297 18.48 -2.29 13.21
N ALA A 298 18.22 -2.11 14.52
CA ALA A 298 17.93 -0.80 15.08
C ALA A 298 18.75 -0.56 16.37
N HIS A 299 19.48 0.55 16.34
CA HIS A 299 20.31 1.18 17.38
C HIS A 299 21.71 0.58 17.64
N PRO A 300 22.79 1.39 17.50
CA PRO A 300 24.02 1.11 18.22
C PRO A 300 23.74 1.27 19.72
N PRO A 301 24.22 0.37 20.59
CA PRO A 301 24.04 0.54 22.02
C PRO A 301 24.80 1.80 22.47
N GLU A 302 24.07 2.88 22.76
CA GLU A 302 24.63 3.95 23.57
C GLU A 302 24.91 3.40 24.96
N ASN A 303 26.20 3.37 25.30
CA ASN A 303 26.74 3.08 26.63
C ASN A 303 26.53 1.65 27.17
N GLN A 304 27.31 0.71 26.64
CA GLN A 304 27.87 -0.35 27.48
C GLN A 304 29.39 -0.26 27.45
N GLN A 305 29.96 0.34 28.50
CA GLN A 305 31.38 0.18 28.78
C GLN A 305 31.68 -1.33 28.91
N PRO A 306 32.73 -1.85 28.25
CA PRO A 306 33.08 -3.25 28.37
C PRO A 306 33.64 -3.49 29.77
N THR A 307 32.86 -4.12 30.64
CA THR A 307 33.40 -4.78 31.84
C THR A 307 34.28 -5.93 31.37
N ARG A 308 35.59 -5.68 31.38
CA ARG A 308 36.62 -6.72 31.28
C ARG A 308 36.41 -7.75 32.37
N ARG A 309 36.34 -9.02 31.99
CA ARG A 309 37.04 -10.14 32.63
C ARG A 309 37.22 -11.26 31.64
#